data_AF-A0A3D5R1M1-F1
#
_entry.id   AF-A0A3D5R1M1-F1
#
_cell.length_a   1.000
_cell.length_b   1.000
_cell.length_c   1.000
_cell.angle_alpha   90.00
_cell.angle_beta   90.00
_cell.angle_gamma   90.00
#
_symmetry.space_group_name_H-M   'P 1'
#
loop_
_entity.id
_entity.type
_entity.pdbx_description
1 polymer ?
#
loop_
_entity_poly.entity_id
_entity_poly.type
_entity_poly.pdbx_seq_one_letter_code
_entity_poly.pdbx_strand_id
1 'polypeptide(L)'
;MNNKNDTIAQVAQQVLRDLGRSASVDEIYAEIVRRNLYTFNTPTPEHVLRTAIRRQTDGVDRVDSQEEILFALVGEDIYGLETGTRTSGRKRSGVGMKRIQRASDKEEIIKALMSDQVGVFKEIWKLLLFAAQVGVKNNTRTPLKTADPGKGIDQTTFGNCPAWPGVLYLMTLAETQRSESLSGSQDAEDERVAVFQEYANGGLKLLQDFFAGRPIDLDGLIAFIETQREESVGKLDLEILI
;
A
#
# COMPACT_ATOMS: atom_id res chain seq x y z
N MET A 1 22.50 0.50 41.51
CA MET A 1 21.15 0.96 41.91
C MET A 1 20.20 0.48 40.83
N ASN A 2 19.34 -0.49 41.11
CA ASN A 2 18.35 -0.97 40.12
C ASN A 2 17.21 0.05 40.06
N ASN A 3 17.15 0.86 39.01
CA ASN A 3 16.01 1.73 38.76
C ASN A 3 14.85 0.84 38.32
N LYS A 4 13.88 0.65 39.22
CA LYS A 4 12.75 -0.29 39.05
C LYS A 4 11.77 0.11 37.93
N ASN A 5 12.07 1.17 37.18
CA ASN A 5 11.25 1.73 36.10
C ASN A 5 11.97 1.82 34.75
N ASP A 6 13.19 1.29 34.63
CA ASP A 6 13.91 1.35 33.35
C ASP A 6 13.22 0.46 32.31
N THR A 7 13.01 1.00 31.12
CA THR A 7 12.48 0.27 29.97
C THR A 7 13.52 -0.72 29.43
N ILE A 8 13.08 -1.74 28.70
CA ILE A 8 13.98 -2.74 28.08
C ILE A 8 15.07 -2.06 27.22
N ALA A 9 14.72 -0.99 26.52
CA ALA A 9 15.67 -0.28 25.67
C ALA A 9 16.67 0.57 26.47
N GLN A 10 16.25 1.20 27.58
CA GLN A 10 17.19 1.89 28.48
C GLN A 10 18.18 0.90 29.11
N VAL A 11 17.71 -0.29 29.50
CA VAL A 11 18.58 -1.36 30.01
C VAL A 11 19.54 -1.84 28.93
N ALA A 12 19.08 -2.04 27.69
CA ALA A 12 19.95 -2.41 26.57
C ALA A 12 20.99 -1.33 26.25
N GLN A 13 20.60 -0.05 26.34
CA GLN A 13 21.51 1.07 26.17
C GLN A 13 22.59 1.08 27.26
N GLN A 14 22.20 0.85 28.52
CA GLN A 14 23.14 0.75 29.64
C GLN A 14 24.15 -0.39 29.42
N VAL A 15 23.67 -1.56 28.96
CA VAL A 15 24.53 -2.70 28.64
C VAL A 15 25.56 -2.35 27.56
N LEU A 16 25.15 -1.72 26.47
CA LEU A 16 26.08 -1.29 25.41
C LEU A 16 27.07 -0.23 25.91
N ARG A 17 26.64 0.69 26.78
CA ARG A 17 27.54 1.68 27.43
C ARG A 17 28.61 0.97 28.27
N ASP A 18 28.21 -0.03 29.03
CA ASP A 18 29.11 -0.77 29.90
C ASP A 18 30.05 -1.70 29.12
N LEU A 19 29.61 -2.23 27.98
CA LEU A 19 30.44 -3.06 27.09
C LEU A 19 31.46 -2.23 26.31
N GLY A 20 31.19 -0.94 26.05
CA GLY A 20 32.07 -0.05 25.30
C GLY A 20 32.26 -0.45 23.83
N ARG A 21 31.44 -1.38 23.32
CA ARG A 21 31.47 -1.87 21.94
C ARG A 21 30.05 -2.20 21.47
N SER A 22 29.88 -2.28 20.15
CA SER A 22 28.65 -2.83 19.57
C SER A 22 28.53 -4.33 19.86
N ALA A 23 27.29 -4.79 20.01
CA ALA A 23 26.99 -6.17 20.37
C ALA A 23 25.71 -6.66 19.68
N SER A 24 25.61 -7.98 19.51
CA SER A 24 24.40 -8.64 19.03
C SER A 24 23.29 -8.64 20.07
N VAL A 25 22.04 -8.89 19.65
CA VAL A 25 20.90 -9.03 20.59
C VAL A 25 21.17 -10.11 21.63
N ASP A 26 21.77 -11.22 21.22
CA ASP A 26 22.02 -12.37 22.08
C ASP A 26 23.07 -12.03 23.15
N GLU A 27 24.12 -11.30 22.77
CA GLU A 27 25.12 -10.78 23.72
C GLU A 27 24.52 -9.78 24.70
N ILE A 28 23.69 -8.86 24.21
CA ILE A 28 22.99 -7.89 25.06
C ILE A 28 22.06 -8.62 26.03
N TYR A 29 21.28 -9.58 25.55
CA TYR A 29 20.38 -10.39 26.37
C TYR A 29 21.13 -11.15 27.46
N ALA A 30 22.21 -11.85 27.09
CA ALA A 30 23.05 -12.60 28.01
C ALA A 30 23.57 -11.68 29.13
N GLU A 31 23.95 -10.45 28.80
CA GLU A 31 24.48 -9.50 29.77
C GLU A 31 23.40 -8.92 30.70
N ILE A 32 22.19 -8.68 30.19
CA ILE A 32 21.03 -8.28 30.99
C ILE A 32 20.70 -9.33 32.04
N VAL A 33 20.67 -10.61 31.63
CA VAL A 33 20.38 -11.73 32.53
C VAL A 33 21.51 -11.93 33.53
N ARG A 34 22.77 -11.93 33.07
CA ARG A 34 23.96 -12.12 33.91
C ARG A 34 24.05 -11.08 35.03
N ARG A 35 23.67 -9.83 34.75
CA ARG A 35 23.71 -8.72 35.70
C ARG A 35 22.39 -8.47 36.42
N ASN A 36 21.35 -9.26 36.13
CA ASN A 36 20.00 -9.13 36.68
C ASN A 36 19.41 -7.71 36.55
N LEU A 37 19.60 -7.10 35.36
CA LEU A 37 19.19 -5.72 35.10
C LEU A 37 17.71 -5.60 34.72
N TYR A 38 17.12 -6.67 34.18
CA TYR A 38 15.71 -6.70 33.79
C TYR A 38 15.15 -8.13 33.85
N THR A 39 13.87 -8.26 34.18
CA THR A 39 13.16 -9.55 34.20
C THR A 39 12.14 -9.61 33.06
N PHE A 40 12.32 -10.55 32.14
CA PHE A 40 11.40 -10.76 31.03
C PHE A 40 10.30 -11.75 31.41
N ASN A 41 9.04 -11.31 31.37
CA ASN A 41 7.87 -12.15 31.63
C ASN A 41 7.29 -12.72 30.33
N THR A 42 8.12 -13.40 29.54
CA THR A 42 7.73 -13.97 28.23
C THR A 42 8.57 -15.21 27.91
N PRO A 43 8.02 -16.21 27.20
CA PRO A 43 8.79 -17.34 26.71
C PRO A 43 9.81 -16.98 25.62
N THR A 44 9.72 -15.77 25.01
CA THR A 44 10.61 -15.32 23.92
C THR A 44 11.28 -13.98 24.24
N PRO A 45 12.19 -13.91 25.22
CA PRO A 45 12.76 -12.66 25.71
C PRO A 45 13.64 -11.94 24.68
N GLU A 46 14.44 -12.66 23.91
CA GLU A 46 15.29 -12.10 22.85
C GLU A 46 14.48 -11.41 21.75
N HIS A 47 13.32 -11.96 21.37
CA HIS A 47 12.42 -11.34 20.39
C HIS A 47 11.86 -10.00 20.89
N VAL A 48 11.49 -9.95 22.17
CA VAL A 48 10.98 -8.74 22.81
C VAL A 48 12.08 -7.69 22.93
N LEU A 49 13.29 -8.10 23.32
CA LEU A 49 14.48 -7.25 23.37
C LEU A 49 14.81 -6.67 21.99
N ARG A 50 14.87 -7.52 20.97
CA ARG A 50 15.12 -7.12 19.57
C ARG A 50 14.09 -6.10 19.09
N THR A 51 12.83 -6.33 19.40
CA THR A 51 11.74 -5.40 19.04
C THR A 51 11.90 -4.06 19.75
N ALA A 52 12.26 -4.07 21.04
CA ALA A 52 12.48 -2.85 21.81
C ALA A 52 13.67 -2.04 21.27
N ILE A 53 14.79 -2.68 20.98
CA ILE A 53 15.99 -2.04 20.40
C ILE A 53 15.65 -1.44 19.02
N ARG A 54 15.00 -2.21 18.14
CA ARG A 54 14.66 -1.77 16.78
C ARG A 54 13.77 -0.53 16.72
N ARG A 55 12.86 -0.33 17.69
CA ARG A 55 12.00 0.87 17.75
C ARG A 55 12.79 2.17 17.91
N GLN A 56 13.96 2.10 18.53
CA GLN A 56 14.86 3.22 18.81
C GLN A 56 16.19 3.12 18.04
N THR A 57 16.22 2.32 16.96
CA THR A 57 17.39 2.20 16.08
C THR A 57 17.25 3.11 14.86
N ASP A 58 18.29 3.86 14.51
CA ASP A 58 18.30 4.65 13.28
C ASP A 58 18.23 3.78 12.01
N GLY A 59 17.57 4.28 10.96
CA GLY A 59 17.47 3.57 9.67
C GLY A 59 16.55 2.34 9.63
N VAL A 60 15.86 1.99 10.73
CA VAL A 60 14.87 0.91 10.76
C VAL A 60 13.45 1.48 10.58
N ASP A 61 12.81 1.19 9.44
CA ASP A 61 11.44 1.62 9.15
C ASP A 61 10.42 0.75 9.91
N ARG A 62 9.69 1.36 10.85
CA ARG A 62 8.63 0.72 11.63
C ARG A 62 7.54 1.72 11.95
N VAL A 63 6.30 1.22 11.98
CA VAL A 63 5.12 2.01 12.37
C VAL A 63 5.10 2.40 13.86
N ASP A 64 5.84 1.66 14.69
CA ASP A 64 5.92 1.84 16.16
C ASP A 64 7.27 2.43 16.63
N SER A 65 8.00 3.05 15.70
CA SER A 65 9.27 3.74 15.94
C SER A 65 9.12 4.95 16.88
N GLN A 66 10.06 5.12 17.81
CA GLN A 66 10.08 6.24 18.77
C GLN A 66 10.84 7.45 18.22
N GLU A 67 10.56 8.67 18.70
CA GLU A 67 11.27 9.88 18.24
C GLU A 67 12.75 9.90 18.69
N GLU A 68 13.04 9.28 19.83
CA GLU A 68 14.38 9.15 20.38
C GLU A 68 15.13 7.97 19.74
N ILE A 69 16.33 8.23 19.20
CA ILE A 69 17.26 7.21 18.69
C ILE A 69 18.29 6.94 19.78
N LEU A 70 18.39 5.67 20.20
CA LEU A 70 19.37 5.19 21.17
C LEU A 70 20.41 4.25 20.55
N PHE A 71 20.12 3.72 19.36
CA PHE A 71 20.93 2.67 18.73
C PHE A 71 21.17 2.96 17.25
N ALA A 72 22.28 2.42 16.73
CA ALA A 72 22.56 2.33 15.29
C ALA A 72 22.88 0.89 14.91
N LEU A 73 22.44 0.48 13.72
CA LEU A 73 22.79 -0.83 13.18
C LEU A 73 24.16 -0.75 12.51
N VAL A 74 25.15 -1.49 13.02
CA VAL A 74 26.53 -1.47 12.51
C VAL A 74 26.91 -2.75 11.76
N GLY A 75 26.01 -3.72 11.69
CA GLY A 75 26.19 -5.01 11.03
C GLY A 75 24.90 -5.83 11.06
N GLU A 76 24.97 -7.09 10.63
CA GLU A 76 23.81 -7.99 10.66
C GLU A 76 23.42 -8.31 12.11
N ASP A 77 22.34 -7.67 12.59
CA ASP A 77 21.83 -7.80 13.97
C ASP A 77 22.82 -7.35 15.06
N ILE A 78 23.78 -6.49 14.71
CA ILE A 78 24.76 -5.88 15.63
C ILE A 78 24.41 -4.41 15.86
N TYR A 79 24.23 -4.04 17.14
CA TYR A 79 23.76 -2.73 17.56
C TYR A 79 24.85 -1.97 18.31
N GLY A 80 25.09 -0.73 17.90
CA GLY A 80 25.93 0.25 18.59
C GLY A 80 25.09 1.34 19.27
N LEU A 81 25.75 2.16 20.11
CA LEU A 81 25.12 3.35 20.69
C LEU A 81 25.05 4.47 19.67
N GLU A 82 23.91 5.12 19.61
CA GLU A 82 23.71 6.35 18.85
C GLU A 82 22.93 7.34 19.72
N THR A 83 23.15 8.63 19.51
CA THR A 83 22.37 9.67 20.19
C THR A 83 21.84 10.64 19.17
N GLY A 84 20.54 10.53 18.92
CA GLY A 84 19.87 11.42 17.98
C GLY A 84 18.39 11.55 18.31
N THR A 85 17.80 12.59 17.78
CA THR A 85 16.34 12.68 17.62
C THR A 85 16.04 12.48 16.15
N ARG A 86 15.07 11.61 15.84
CA ARG A 86 14.55 11.55 14.46
C ARG A 86 14.07 12.95 14.12
N THR A 87 14.75 13.61 13.18
CA THR A 87 14.25 14.86 12.62
C THR A 87 12.85 14.58 12.13
N SER A 88 11.88 15.41 12.56
CA SER A 88 10.47 15.29 12.23
C SER A 88 10.21 15.62 10.76
N GLY A 89 10.85 14.88 9.85
CA GLY A 89 10.33 14.66 8.51
C GLY A 89 9.01 13.95 8.70
N ARG A 90 7.91 14.70 8.51
CA ARG A 90 6.49 14.29 8.49
C ARG A 90 6.29 12.85 8.94
N LYS A 91 5.64 12.67 10.11
CA LYS A 91 4.93 11.43 10.49
C LYS A 91 4.56 10.69 9.21
N ARG A 92 5.30 9.65 8.84
CA ARG A 92 4.86 8.71 7.82
C ARG A 92 3.71 8.02 8.51
N SER A 93 2.52 8.60 8.37
CA SER A 93 1.26 7.96 8.65
C SER A 93 1.40 6.54 8.13
N GLY A 94 1.27 5.54 9.01
CA GLY A 94 1.44 4.14 8.65
C GLY A 94 0.75 3.90 7.31
N VAL A 95 1.46 3.24 6.39
CA VAL A 95 1.11 2.96 5.00
C VAL A 95 -0.40 2.81 4.83
N GLY A 96 -1.06 3.93 4.62
CA GLY A 96 -2.48 4.01 4.37
C GLY A 96 -2.59 3.98 2.87
N MET A 97 -3.28 2.97 2.35
CA MET A 97 -3.47 2.82 0.91
C MET A 97 -3.90 4.15 0.28
N LYS A 98 -3.18 4.60 -0.74
CA LYS A 98 -3.44 5.91 -1.36
C LYS A 98 -4.87 6.00 -1.88
N ARG A 99 -5.53 7.15 -1.70
CA ARG A 99 -6.89 7.34 -2.22
C ARG A 99 -6.93 7.22 -3.74
N ILE A 100 -7.93 6.53 -4.27
CA ILE A 100 -8.18 6.42 -5.70
C ILE A 100 -8.83 7.70 -6.20
N GLN A 101 -8.12 8.43 -7.07
CA GLN A 101 -8.58 9.66 -7.70
C GLN A 101 -9.42 9.37 -8.94
N ARG A 102 -10.27 10.33 -9.31
CA ARG A 102 -11.09 10.28 -10.53
C ARG A 102 -11.03 11.63 -11.25
N ALA A 103 -11.19 11.59 -12.57
CA ALA A 103 -11.11 12.78 -13.39
C ALA A 103 -12.35 13.66 -13.22
N SER A 104 -12.15 14.96 -13.02
CA SER A 104 -13.25 15.90 -12.78
C SER A 104 -14.19 16.04 -14.00
N ASP A 105 -13.68 15.84 -15.22
CA ASP A 105 -14.43 15.90 -16.47
C ASP A 105 -15.34 14.67 -16.70
N LYS A 106 -15.26 13.64 -15.84
CA LYS A 106 -16.09 12.43 -15.89
C LYS A 106 -17.20 12.41 -14.85
N GLU A 107 -17.36 13.46 -14.06
CA GLU A 107 -18.35 13.47 -12.96
C GLU A 107 -19.79 13.35 -13.44
N GLU A 108 -20.14 13.91 -14.61
CA GLU A 108 -21.50 13.84 -15.12
C GLU A 108 -21.90 12.42 -15.52
N ILE A 109 -21.02 11.68 -16.22
CA ILE A 109 -21.27 10.28 -16.57
C ILE A 109 -21.28 9.39 -15.32
N ILE A 110 -20.44 9.68 -14.32
CA ILE A 110 -20.44 8.96 -13.03
C ILE A 110 -21.78 9.13 -12.32
N LYS A 111 -22.27 10.37 -12.18
CA LYS A 111 -23.57 10.64 -11.55
C LYS A 111 -24.72 9.97 -12.29
N ALA A 112 -24.71 10.01 -13.62
CA ALA A 112 -25.76 9.39 -14.43
C ALA A 112 -25.82 7.87 -14.22
N LEU A 113 -24.67 7.18 -14.29
CA LEU A 113 -24.58 5.72 -14.11
C LEU A 113 -24.84 5.25 -12.67
N MET A 114 -24.65 6.14 -11.68
CA MET A 114 -24.96 5.89 -10.28
C MET A 114 -26.36 6.35 -9.86
N SER A 115 -27.11 6.99 -10.75
CA SER A 115 -28.46 7.46 -10.45
C SER A 115 -29.41 6.28 -10.22
N ASP A 116 -30.44 6.49 -9.42
CA ASP A 116 -31.48 5.47 -9.16
C ASP A 116 -32.25 5.08 -10.44
N GLN A 117 -32.21 5.91 -11.49
CA GLN A 117 -32.85 5.62 -12.78
C GLN A 117 -32.15 4.48 -13.52
N VAL A 118 -30.81 4.43 -13.48
CA VAL A 118 -30.02 3.32 -14.04
C VAL A 118 -29.90 2.21 -13.00
N GLY A 119 -29.60 2.56 -11.74
CA GLY A 119 -29.62 1.67 -10.58
C GLY A 119 -28.59 0.54 -10.58
N VAL A 120 -27.68 0.48 -11.57
CA VAL A 120 -26.72 -0.64 -11.73
C VAL A 120 -25.56 -0.54 -10.76
N PHE A 121 -25.01 0.66 -10.55
CA PHE A 121 -23.87 0.88 -9.66
C PHE A 121 -24.30 1.64 -8.41
N LYS A 122 -24.55 0.91 -7.32
CA LYS A 122 -24.88 1.50 -6.01
C LYS A 122 -23.67 2.11 -5.31
N GLU A 123 -22.48 1.64 -5.64
CA GLU A 123 -21.22 2.11 -5.07
C GLU A 123 -20.25 2.51 -6.19
N ILE A 124 -19.66 3.71 -6.05
CA ILE A 124 -18.76 4.27 -7.05
C ILE A 124 -17.56 3.37 -7.34
N TRP A 125 -17.09 2.61 -6.36
CA TRP A 125 -15.96 1.71 -6.52
C TRP A 125 -16.27 0.58 -7.52
N LYS A 126 -17.52 0.11 -7.58
CA LYS A 126 -17.97 -0.90 -8.57
C LYS A 126 -17.98 -0.31 -9.98
N LEU A 127 -18.44 0.94 -10.12
CA LEU A 127 -18.41 1.66 -11.39
C LEU A 127 -16.98 1.85 -11.87
N LEU A 128 -16.07 2.31 -11.01
CA LEU A 128 -14.67 2.51 -11.37
C LEU A 128 -13.97 1.19 -11.71
N LEU A 129 -14.27 0.12 -10.98
CA LEU A 129 -13.76 -1.21 -11.30
C LEU A 129 -14.27 -1.67 -12.67
N PHE A 130 -15.56 -1.52 -12.95
CA PHE A 130 -16.14 -1.84 -14.27
C PHE A 130 -15.49 -1.02 -15.39
N ALA A 131 -15.38 0.30 -15.21
CA ALA A 131 -14.71 1.18 -16.16
C ALA A 131 -13.24 0.79 -16.37
N ALA A 132 -12.53 0.39 -15.31
CA ALA A 132 -11.16 -0.08 -15.43
C ALA A 132 -11.08 -1.34 -16.30
N GLN A 133 -12.00 -2.30 -16.14
CA GLN A 133 -12.04 -3.50 -17.00
C GLN A 133 -12.36 -3.16 -18.46
N VAL A 134 -13.28 -2.22 -18.70
CA VAL A 134 -13.56 -1.69 -20.04
C VAL A 134 -12.30 -1.05 -20.63
N GLY A 135 -11.57 -0.26 -19.85
CA GLY A 135 -10.32 0.37 -20.26
C GLY A 135 -9.26 -0.65 -20.64
N VAL A 136 -9.04 -1.68 -19.80
CA VAL A 136 -8.10 -2.78 -20.06
C VAL A 136 -8.47 -3.51 -21.35
N LYS A 137 -9.74 -3.89 -21.49
CA LYS A 137 -10.23 -4.61 -22.67
C LYS A 137 -9.95 -3.86 -23.97
N ASN A 138 -10.17 -2.55 -23.97
CA ASN A 138 -9.99 -1.69 -25.14
C ASN A 138 -8.57 -1.11 -25.22
N ASN A 139 -7.63 -1.59 -24.40
CA ASN A 139 -6.28 -1.06 -24.26
C ASN A 139 -6.22 0.48 -24.20
N THR A 140 -7.17 1.08 -23.49
CA THR A 140 -7.35 2.54 -23.43
C THR A 140 -6.96 3.04 -22.06
N ARG A 141 -5.76 3.61 -21.96
CA ARG A 141 -5.26 4.34 -20.79
C ARG A 141 -5.33 5.84 -21.04
N THR A 142 -5.90 6.59 -20.11
CA THR A 142 -5.92 8.05 -20.19
C THR A 142 -5.45 8.65 -18.86
N PRO A 143 -4.31 9.37 -18.86
CA PRO A 143 -3.83 10.07 -17.67
C PRO A 143 -4.87 11.01 -17.05
N LEU A 144 -4.90 11.09 -15.73
CA LEU A 144 -5.72 12.05 -14.99
C LEU A 144 -5.15 13.46 -15.17
N LYS A 145 -5.80 14.29 -15.99
CA LYS A 145 -5.37 15.69 -16.22
C LYS A 145 -5.76 16.61 -15.06
N THR A 146 -6.97 16.45 -14.55
CA THR A 146 -7.52 17.21 -13.44
C THR A 146 -8.26 16.24 -12.52
N ALA A 147 -7.80 16.16 -11.27
CA ALA A 147 -8.45 15.40 -10.21
C ALA A 147 -8.77 16.34 -9.05
N ASP A 148 -9.94 16.18 -8.44
CA ASP A 148 -10.30 16.87 -7.20
C ASP A 148 -9.79 16.03 -6.01
N PRO A 149 -8.76 16.48 -5.28
CA PRO A 149 -8.19 15.72 -4.16
C PRO A 149 -9.20 15.40 -3.06
N GLY A 150 -10.26 16.21 -2.92
CA GLY A 150 -11.31 16.02 -1.93
C GLY A 150 -12.30 14.89 -2.26
N LYS A 151 -12.30 14.42 -3.51
CA LYS A 151 -13.22 13.38 -3.99
C LYS A 151 -12.58 12.02 -4.22
N GLY A 152 -11.29 11.88 -3.92
CA GLY A 152 -10.62 10.59 -3.94
C GLY A 152 -11.36 9.59 -3.05
N ILE A 153 -11.44 8.33 -3.46
CA ILE A 153 -12.09 7.26 -2.71
C ILE A 153 -11.06 6.55 -1.85
N ASP A 154 -11.40 6.30 -0.59
CA ASP A 154 -10.54 5.52 0.29
C ASP A 154 -10.44 4.08 -0.20
N GLN A 155 -9.24 3.53 -0.36
CA GLN A 155 -9.08 2.13 -0.78
C GLN A 155 -9.71 1.15 0.23
N THR A 156 -9.88 1.53 1.50
CA THR A 156 -10.64 0.73 2.47
C THR A 156 -12.11 0.56 2.08
N THR A 157 -12.67 1.45 1.25
CA THR A 157 -14.02 1.29 0.67
C THR A 157 -14.09 0.08 -0.25
N PHE A 158 -12.98 -0.26 -0.90
CA PHE A 158 -12.82 -1.50 -1.67
C PHE A 158 -12.46 -2.69 -0.77
N GLY A 159 -12.09 -2.48 0.50
CA GLY A 159 -11.61 -3.51 1.42
C GLY A 159 -12.63 -4.61 1.75
N ASN A 160 -13.92 -4.34 1.56
CA ASN A 160 -14.96 -5.37 1.60
C ASN A 160 -14.92 -6.33 0.39
N CYS A 161 -14.08 -6.05 -0.61
CA CYS A 161 -13.76 -6.93 -1.73
C CYS A 161 -12.35 -7.54 -1.49
N PRO A 162 -12.25 -8.80 -1.02
CA PRO A 162 -10.96 -9.45 -0.77
C PRO A 162 -10.06 -9.52 -2.02
N ALA A 163 -10.66 -9.49 -3.22
CA ALA A 163 -9.93 -9.51 -4.47
C ALA A 163 -9.28 -8.17 -4.84
N TRP A 164 -9.63 -7.05 -4.19
CA TRP A 164 -9.20 -5.71 -4.59
C TRP A 164 -7.67 -5.55 -4.71
N PRO A 165 -6.85 -5.94 -3.72
CA PRO A 165 -5.40 -5.88 -3.88
C PRO A 165 -4.93 -6.71 -5.08
N GLY A 166 -5.46 -7.93 -5.24
CA GLY A 166 -5.14 -8.82 -6.34
C GLY A 166 -5.44 -8.22 -7.72
N VAL A 167 -6.57 -7.51 -7.86
CA VAL A 167 -6.91 -6.81 -9.10
C VAL A 167 -5.85 -5.77 -9.45
N LEU A 168 -5.43 -4.94 -8.49
CA LEU A 168 -4.39 -3.94 -8.72
C LEU A 168 -3.07 -4.59 -9.14
N TYR A 169 -2.63 -5.64 -8.43
CA TYR A 169 -1.42 -6.37 -8.79
C TYR A 169 -1.47 -6.95 -10.19
N LEU A 170 -2.56 -7.65 -10.54
CA LEU A 170 -2.69 -8.31 -11.84
C LEU A 170 -2.81 -7.30 -12.99
N MET A 171 -3.58 -6.23 -12.81
CA MET A 171 -3.69 -5.18 -13.81
C MET A 171 -2.35 -4.53 -14.11
N THR A 172 -1.59 -4.18 -13.06
CA THR A 172 -0.29 -3.54 -13.24
C THR A 172 0.74 -4.52 -13.78
N LEU A 173 0.76 -5.76 -13.33
CA LEU A 173 1.67 -6.78 -13.88
C LEU A 173 1.40 -7.03 -15.37
N ALA A 174 0.13 -7.13 -15.75
CA ALA A 174 -0.26 -7.30 -17.15
C ALA A 174 0.15 -6.10 -18.02
N GLU A 175 0.11 -4.89 -17.47
CA GLU A 175 0.50 -3.66 -18.18
C GLU A 175 2.01 -3.45 -18.23
N THR A 176 2.71 -3.62 -17.12
CA THR A 176 4.15 -3.30 -17.02
C THR A 176 5.05 -4.45 -17.42
N GLN A 177 4.55 -5.70 -17.37
CA GLN A 177 5.32 -6.94 -17.54
C GLN A 177 6.55 -7.01 -16.62
N ARG A 178 6.49 -6.32 -15.47
CA ARG A 178 7.61 -6.15 -14.51
C ARG A 178 7.22 -6.68 -13.13
N SER A 179 8.01 -7.59 -12.57
CA SER A 179 7.76 -8.14 -11.22
C SER A 179 7.96 -7.12 -10.11
N GLU A 180 8.72 -6.05 -10.36
CA GLU A 180 9.00 -4.98 -9.40
C GLU A 180 7.71 -4.27 -8.94
N SER A 181 6.70 -4.21 -9.82
CA SER A 181 5.40 -3.63 -9.52
C SER A 181 4.58 -4.47 -8.52
N LEU A 182 5.03 -5.69 -8.17
CA LEU A 182 4.46 -6.53 -7.12
C LEU A 182 5.09 -6.28 -5.75
N SER A 183 6.17 -5.51 -5.68
CA SER A 183 6.84 -5.22 -4.41
C SER A 183 5.95 -4.39 -3.47
N GLY A 184 6.22 -4.51 -2.17
CA GLY A 184 5.57 -3.70 -1.13
C GLY A 184 6.13 -2.27 -1.02
N SER A 185 6.88 -1.79 -2.01
CA SER A 185 7.43 -0.44 -2.02
C SER A 185 6.34 0.61 -2.31
N GLN A 186 6.55 1.84 -1.83
CA GLN A 186 5.61 2.94 -2.10
C GLN A 186 5.53 3.26 -3.59
N ASP A 187 6.65 3.22 -4.30
CA ASP A 187 6.70 3.49 -5.74
C ASP A 187 5.89 2.44 -6.53
N ALA A 188 5.96 1.17 -6.14
CA ALA A 188 5.15 0.11 -6.73
C ALA A 188 3.66 0.26 -6.39
N GLU A 189 3.32 0.72 -5.19
CA GLU A 189 1.93 1.05 -4.85
C GLU A 189 1.40 2.21 -5.70
N ASP A 190 2.21 3.25 -5.87
CA ASP A 190 1.88 4.43 -6.66
C ASP A 190 1.64 4.07 -8.12
N GLU A 191 2.51 3.22 -8.68
CA GLU A 191 2.35 2.68 -10.03
C GLU A 191 1.06 1.86 -10.15
N ARG A 192 0.78 0.99 -9.17
CA ARG A 192 -0.46 0.18 -9.17
C ARG A 192 -1.72 1.04 -9.17
N VAL A 193 -1.73 2.06 -8.31
CA VAL A 193 -2.84 3.01 -8.21
C VAL A 193 -2.98 3.83 -9.49
N ALA A 194 -1.86 4.30 -10.07
CA ALA A 194 -1.87 5.09 -11.30
C ALA A 194 -2.42 4.26 -12.48
N VAL A 195 -1.93 3.04 -12.68
CA VAL A 195 -2.41 2.16 -13.76
C VAL A 195 -3.92 1.95 -13.66
N PHE A 196 -4.43 1.63 -12.46
CA PHE A 196 -5.87 1.49 -12.25
C PHE A 196 -6.64 2.76 -12.60
N GLN A 197 -6.20 3.92 -12.11
CA GLN A 197 -6.85 5.20 -12.33
C GLN A 197 -6.93 5.57 -13.81
N GLU A 198 -5.87 5.31 -14.56
CA GLU A 198 -5.80 5.65 -15.98
C GLU A 198 -6.68 4.74 -16.84
N TYR A 199 -6.76 3.46 -16.50
CA TYR A 199 -7.72 2.55 -17.15
C TYR A 199 -9.15 2.89 -16.79
N ALA A 200 -9.44 3.19 -15.52
CA ALA A 200 -10.76 3.63 -15.10
C ALA A 200 -11.18 4.90 -15.85
N ASN A 201 -10.27 5.87 -15.99
CA ASN A 201 -10.52 7.09 -16.75
C ASN A 201 -10.72 6.82 -18.24
N GLY A 202 -9.94 5.92 -18.83
CA GLY A 202 -10.10 5.46 -20.21
C GLY A 202 -11.46 4.80 -20.46
N GLY A 203 -11.90 3.90 -19.58
CA GLY A 203 -13.21 3.26 -19.68
C GLY A 203 -14.38 4.23 -19.46
N LEU A 204 -14.24 5.19 -18.55
CA LEU A 204 -15.23 6.26 -18.38
C LEU A 204 -15.34 7.15 -19.62
N LYS A 205 -14.23 7.38 -20.32
CA LYS A 205 -14.25 8.07 -21.62
C LYS A 205 -15.02 7.27 -22.66
N LEU A 206 -14.76 5.96 -22.78
CA LEU A 206 -15.48 5.09 -23.72
C LEU A 206 -16.99 5.04 -23.43
N LEU A 207 -17.36 4.98 -22.15
CA LEU A 207 -18.76 5.08 -21.72
C LEU A 207 -19.35 6.43 -22.12
N GLN A 208 -18.67 7.53 -21.81
CA GLN A 208 -19.11 8.89 -22.15
C GLN A 208 -19.30 9.07 -23.66
N ASP A 209 -18.38 8.56 -24.46
CA ASP A 209 -18.43 8.64 -25.93
C ASP A 209 -19.58 7.78 -26.48
N PHE A 210 -19.83 6.59 -25.92
CA PHE A 210 -20.94 5.73 -26.33
C PHE A 210 -22.31 6.36 -26.02
N PHE A 211 -22.44 6.98 -24.84
CA PHE A 211 -23.68 7.63 -24.42
C PHE A 211 -23.83 9.06 -24.97
N ALA A 212 -22.86 9.57 -25.73
CA ALA A 212 -22.97 10.87 -26.38
C ALA A 212 -24.15 10.86 -27.36
N GLY A 213 -25.24 11.54 -26.99
CA GLY A 213 -26.47 11.58 -27.77
C GLY A 213 -27.38 10.36 -27.61
N ARG A 214 -27.17 9.51 -26.60
CA ARG A 214 -28.04 8.36 -26.26
C ARG A 214 -28.61 8.51 -24.84
N PRO A 215 -29.80 7.97 -24.55
CA PRO A 215 -30.29 7.89 -23.18
C PRO A 215 -29.36 6.98 -22.36
N ILE A 216 -29.13 7.36 -21.10
CA ILE A 216 -28.39 6.56 -20.12
C ILE A 216 -29.42 5.82 -19.29
N ASP A 217 -29.80 4.62 -19.75
CA ASP A 217 -30.72 3.71 -19.09
C ASP A 217 -30.13 2.28 -19.08
N LEU A 218 -30.89 1.32 -18.54
CA LEU A 218 -30.44 -0.07 -18.43
C LEU A 218 -30.22 -0.70 -19.81
N ASP A 219 -31.11 -0.44 -20.77
CA ASP A 219 -31.02 -0.98 -22.13
C ASP A 219 -29.80 -0.43 -22.86
N GLY A 220 -29.50 0.86 -22.70
CA GLY A 220 -28.30 1.50 -23.22
C GLY A 220 -27.02 0.91 -22.61
N LEU A 221 -27.02 0.59 -21.31
CA LEU A 221 -25.86 -0.07 -20.68
C LEU A 221 -25.70 -1.52 -21.15
N ILE A 222 -26.81 -2.26 -21.34
CA ILE A 222 -26.76 -3.61 -21.92
C ILE A 222 -26.21 -3.53 -23.35
N ALA A 223 -26.70 -2.60 -24.16
CA ALA A 223 -26.20 -2.38 -25.51
C ALA A 223 -24.70 -2.05 -25.52
N PHE A 224 -24.24 -1.22 -24.57
CA PHE A 224 -22.82 -0.98 -24.38
C PHE A 224 -22.06 -2.28 -24.08
N ILE A 225 -22.51 -3.08 -23.11
CA ILE A 225 -21.87 -4.35 -22.74
C ILE A 225 -21.81 -5.31 -23.95
N GLU A 226 -22.87 -5.37 -24.75
CA GLU A 226 -22.88 -6.17 -25.99
C GLU A 226 -21.82 -5.71 -26.99
N THR A 227 -21.59 -4.39 -27.16
CA THR A 227 -20.47 -3.91 -28.00
C THR A 227 -19.10 -4.34 -27.46
N GLN A 228 -19.01 -4.62 -26.16
CA GLN A 228 -17.79 -5.17 -25.59
C GLN A 228 -17.68 -6.67 -25.86
N ARG A 229 -18.74 -7.44 -26.12
CA ARG A 229 -18.66 -8.91 -26.17
C ARG A 229 -17.94 -9.48 -27.40
N GLU A 230 -17.72 -8.71 -28.45
CA GLU A 230 -17.00 -9.20 -29.65
C GLU A 230 -15.58 -9.65 -29.27
N GLU A 231 -15.26 -10.89 -29.65
CA GLU A 231 -14.04 -11.56 -29.22
C GLU A 231 -12.81 -10.87 -29.80
N SER A 232 -12.06 -10.19 -28.92
CA SER A 232 -10.62 -10.15 -29.10
C SER A 232 -10.11 -11.56 -28.78
N VAL A 233 -10.15 -12.48 -29.76
CA VAL A 233 -9.41 -13.74 -29.70
C VAL A 233 -7.92 -13.36 -29.78
N GLY A 234 -7.39 -12.81 -28.68
CA GLY A 234 -5.97 -12.69 -28.49
C GLY A 234 -5.42 -14.11 -28.46
N LYS A 235 -4.54 -14.44 -29.42
CA LYS A 235 -3.78 -15.69 -29.41
C LYS A 235 -3.26 -15.93 -27.99
N LEU A 236 -3.68 -17.04 -27.39
CA LEU A 236 -2.98 -17.58 -26.23
C LEU A 236 -1.62 -18.06 -26.73
N ASP A 237 -0.58 -17.23 -26.59
CA ASP A 237 0.81 -17.68 -26.70
C ASP A 237 1.12 -18.54 -25.46
N LEU A 238 0.66 -19.79 -25.50
CA LEU A 238 1.08 -20.86 -24.60
C LEU A 238 2.12 -21.75 -25.30
N GLU A 239 2.98 -21.16 -26.13
CA GLU A 239 4.20 -21.85 -26.58
C GLU A 239 5.27 -21.68 -25.50
N ILE A 240 5.21 -22.53 -24.48
CA ILE A 240 6.38 -22.82 -23.65
C ILE A 240 7.31 -23.65 -24.55
N LEU A 241 8.27 -22.99 -25.19
CA LEU A 241 9.43 -23.67 -25.78
C LEU A 241 10.24 -24.27 -24.63
N ILE A 242 10.09 -25.58 -24.43
CA ILE A 242 10.93 -26.41 -23.57
C ILE A 242 12.19 -26.81 -24.35
#